data_AF-A0AAV6B1U0-F1
#
_entry.id   AF-A0AAV6B1U0-F1
#
_cell.length_a   1.000
_cell.length_b   1.000
_cell.length_c   1.000
_cell.angle_alpha   90.00
_cell.angle_beta   90.00
_cell.angle_gamma   90.00
#
_symmetry.space_group_name_H-M   'P 1'
#
loop_
_entity.id
_entity.type
_entity.pdbx_description
1 polymer ?
#
loop_
_entity_poly.entity_id
_entity_poly.type
_entity_poly.pdbx_seq_one_letter_code
_entity_poly.pdbx_strand_id
1 'polypeptide(L)'
;MSQLDSSANAMPSNDKPPVIPPHLPGSRKRGLAPLWIIAICGAALTLFLVVGLLAVGFVRVRAAEAREEHAKQARAAEAQQRKARQMAAATARDQRAERGSAPATRQIKAEPGLTYTNDRIASVPWSLHVVKIDRSQKDLLLYSAHARDKVLGVSLLADQARGIPREVGRAIAAINGDFYVRDNASYAGDPRGLQIINGELISAPDTVCVWFETNGNPHLAEVKGDFNVTWPDGRRTPFGLNQ
;
A
#
# COMPACT_ATOMS: atom_id res chain seq x y z
N MET A 1 -16.27 28.17 67.40
CA MET A 1 -16.81 26.83 67.08
C MET A 1 -15.62 25.95 66.73
N SER A 2 -14.98 25.38 67.75
CA SER A 2 -15.20 24.01 68.29
C SER A 2 -14.40 22.99 67.48
N GLN A 3 -13.54 22.14 68.01
CA GLN A 3 -12.98 21.98 69.35
C GLN A 3 -11.74 21.09 69.14
N LEU A 4 -10.63 21.42 69.78
CA LEU A 4 -9.47 20.53 69.96
C LEU A 4 -9.89 19.37 70.87
N ASP A 5 -9.46 18.15 70.59
CA ASP A 5 -9.22 17.20 71.66
C ASP A 5 -7.94 16.38 71.45
N SER A 6 -7.04 16.63 72.39
CA SER A 6 -5.78 16.00 72.68
C SER A 6 -6.01 15.07 73.86
N SER A 7 -5.89 13.76 73.67
CA SER A 7 -5.74 12.78 74.75
C SER A 7 -4.59 11.85 74.38
N ALA A 8 -3.39 12.11 74.90
CA ALA A 8 -2.91 11.74 76.24
C ALA A 8 -2.32 10.33 76.27
N ASN A 9 -0.99 10.32 76.27
CA ASN A 9 -0.11 9.26 76.72
C ASN A 9 -0.60 8.62 78.02
N ALA A 10 -0.78 7.30 78.01
CA ALA A 10 -0.77 6.49 79.21
C ALA A 10 0.19 5.30 78.99
N MET A 11 1.38 5.42 79.58
CA MET A 11 2.33 4.32 79.77
C MET A 11 1.76 3.35 80.83
N PRO A 12 1.59 2.05 80.55
CA PRO A 12 1.24 1.08 81.57
C PRO A 12 2.44 0.70 82.45
N SER A 13 2.15 0.60 83.75
CA SER A 13 3.05 0.27 84.86
C SER A 13 3.69 -1.11 84.74
N ASN A 14 4.96 -1.20 85.11
CA ASN A 14 5.87 -2.30 84.86
C ASN A 14 6.02 -3.25 86.09
N ASP A 15 4.92 -3.85 86.58
CA ASP A 15 4.96 -4.64 87.84
C ASP A 15 4.20 -5.98 87.80
N LYS A 16 4.18 -6.67 86.66
CA LYS A 16 3.82 -8.10 86.64
C LYS A 16 4.80 -8.90 85.76
N PRO A 17 5.44 -9.96 86.30
CA PRO A 17 6.20 -10.88 85.44
C PRO A 17 5.24 -11.54 84.43
N PRO A 18 5.64 -11.67 83.15
CA PRO A 18 4.78 -12.24 82.13
C PRO A 18 4.46 -13.70 82.45
N VAL A 19 3.18 -14.00 82.61
CA VAL A 19 2.67 -15.36 82.69
C VAL A 19 2.85 -15.99 81.31
N ILE A 20 3.79 -16.93 81.19
CA ILE A 20 4.01 -17.72 79.98
C ILE A 20 2.77 -18.62 79.80
N PRO A 21 1.97 -18.46 78.73
CA PRO A 21 0.86 -19.36 78.48
C PRO A 21 1.37 -20.79 78.20
N PRO A 22 0.67 -21.84 78.66
CA PRO A 22 1.03 -23.21 78.33
C PRO A 22 0.94 -23.41 76.82
N HIS A 23 2.02 -23.98 76.28
CA HIS A 23 2.24 -24.42 74.89
C HIS A 23 1.05 -24.27 73.94
N LEU A 24 1.16 -23.32 73.01
CA LEU A 24 0.29 -23.29 71.83
C LEU A 24 0.42 -24.63 71.08
N PRO A 25 -0.69 -25.30 70.72
CA PRO A 25 -0.65 -26.48 69.89
C PRO A 25 0.06 -26.14 68.58
N GLY A 26 1.06 -26.95 68.24
CA GLY A 26 1.91 -26.74 67.07
C GLY A 26 1.07 -26.40 65.84
N SER A 27 1.37 -25.26 65.23
CA SER A 27 0.83 -24.82 63.96
C SER A 27 1.02 -25.92 62.92
N ARG A 28 -0.03 -26.74 62.74
CA ARG A 28 -0.08 -27.78 61.72
C ARG A 28 -0.25 -27.02 60.40
N LYS A 29 0.87 -26.62 59.78
CA LYS A 29 0.89 -26.07 58.43
C LYS A 29 0.24 -27.13 57.52
N ARG A 30 -1.04 -26.96 57.21
CA ARG A 30 -1.72 -27.69 56.14
C ARG A 30 -1.12 -27.21 54.83
N GLY A 31 0.05 -27.75 54.48
CA GLY A 31 0.60 -27.59 53.14
C GLY A 31 -0.40 -28.20 52.17
N LEU A 32 -0.90 -27.39 51.24
CA LEU A 32 -1.59 -27.92 50.07
C LEU A 32 -0.70 -28.98 49.44
N ALA A 33 -1.23 -30.20 49.27
CA ALA A 33 -0.47 -31.26 48.65
C ALA A 33 0.02 -30.77 47.26
N PRO A 34 1.26 -31.07 46.86
CA PRO A 34 1.87 -30.51 45.64
C PRO A 34 1.01 -30.68 44.37
N LEU A 35 0.17 -31.71 44.31
CA LEU A 35 -0.81 -31.92 43.24
C LEU A 35 -1.87 -30.80 43.14
N TRP A 36 -2.31 -30.22 44.26
CA TRP A 36 -3.25 -29.10 44.27
C TRP A 36 -2.63 -27.81 43.76
N ILE A 37 -1.33 -27.57 44.03
CA ILE A 37 -0.63 -26.40 43.49
C ILE A 37 -0.53 -26.52 41.95
N ILE A 38 -0.18 -27.69 41.43
CA ILE A 38 -0.13 -27.94 39.98
C ILE A 38 -1.51 -27.74 39.34
N ALA A 39 -2.58 -28.24 39.97
CA ALA A 39 -3.94 -28.07 39.47
C ALA A 39 -4.36 -26.59 39.42
N ILE A 40 -4.05 -25.81 40.47
CA ILE A 40 -4.35 -24.37 40.52
C ILE A 40 -3.53 -23.61 39.48
N CYS A 41 -2.23 -23.89 39.35
CA CYS A 41 -1.37 -23.26 38.35
C CYS A 41 -1.81 -23.59 36.92
N GLY A 42 -2.17 -24.84 36.65
CA GLY A 42 -2.69 -25.27 35.34
C GLY A 42 -4.01 -24.60 34.98
N ALA A 43 -4.94 -24.52 35.93
CA ALA A 43 -6.22 -23.83 35.74
C ALA A 43 -6.04 -22.32 35.50
N ALA A 44 -5.15 -21.67 36.27
CA ALA A 44 -4.84 -20.25 36.10
C ALA A 44 -4.19 -19.96 34.75
N LEU A 45 -3.22 -20.77 34.31
CA LEU A 45 -2.58 -20.62 33.00
C LEU A 45 -3.58 -20.81 31.86
N THR A 46 -4.44 -21.83 31.95
CA THR A 46 -5.49 -22.08 30.95
C THR A 46 -6.44 -20.90 30.85
N LEU A 47 -6.88 -20.34 31.98
CA LEU A 47 -7.74 -19.15 32.01
C LEU A 47 -7.04 -17.95 31.38
N PHE A 48 -5.77 -17.70 31.71
CA PHE A 48 -4.99 -16.62 31.11
C PHE A 48 -4.83 -16.75 29.59
N LEU A 49 -4.58 -17.96 29.08
CA LEU A 49 -4.49 -18.20 27.64
C LEU A 49 -5.82 -17.96 26.93
N VAL A 50 -6.94 -18.43 27.51
CA VAL A 50 -8.28 -18.20 26.95
C VAL A 50 -8.61 -16.70 26.93
N VAL A 51 -8.37 -15.99 28.03
CA VAL A 51 -8.60 -14.54 28.11
C VAL A 51 -7.69 -13.79 27.12
N GLY A 52 -6.42 -14.18 26.99
CA GLY A 52 -5.48 -13.60 26.04
C GLY A 52 -5.91 -13.80 24.58
N LEU A 53 -6.35 -15.01 24.21
CA LEU A 53 -6.85 -15.30 22.86
C LEU A 53 -8.12 -14.50 22.55
N LEU A 54 -9.05 -14.37 23.51
CA LEU A 54 -10.26 -13.57 23.35
C LEU A 54 -9.93 -12.08 23.20
N ALA A 55 -9.00 -11.54 23.99
CA ALA A 55 -8.56 -10.15 23.88
C ALA A 55 -7.89 -9.87 22.53
N VAL A 56 -7.01 -10.75 22.05
CA VAL A 56 -6.39 -10.63 20.71
C VAL A 56 -7.45 -10.72 19.61
N GLY A 57 -8.42 -11.62 19.74
CA GLY A 57 -9.56 -11.72 18.82
C GLY A 57 -10.36 -10.42 18.76
N PHE A 58 -10.70 -9.84 19.92
CA PHE A 58 -11.45 -8.59 20.00
C PHE A 58 -10.68 -7.40 19.39
N VAL A 59 -9.38 -7.28 19.64
CA VAL A 59 -8.53 -6.25 19.03
C VAL A 59 -8.48 -6.40 17.51
N ARG A 60 -8.36 -7.63 17.00
CA ARG A 60 -8.37 -7.89 15.54
C ARG A 60 -9.70 -7.53 14.89
N VAL A 61 -10.83 -7.85 15.53
CA VAL A 61 -12.17 -7.49 15.04
C VAL A 61 -12.32 -5.98 14.97
N ARG A 62 -11.98 -5.25 16.03
CA ARG A 62 -12.01 -3.78 16.06
C ARG A 62 -11.11 -3.15 14.99
N ALA A 63 -9.91 -3.71 14.77
CA ALA A 63 -8.99 -3.24 13.73
C ALA A 63 -9.49 -3.56 12.31
N ALA A 64 -10.30 -4.60 12.12
CA ALA A 64 -10.95 -4.89 10.84
C ALA A 64 -12.10 -3.93 10.57
N GLU A 65 -12.97 -3.68 11.56
CA GLU A 65 -14.07 -2.70 11.49
C GLU A 65 -13.54 -1.29 11.16
N ALA A 66 -12.48 -0.86 11.85
CA ALA A 66 -11.87 0.45 11.59
C ALA A 66 -11.31 0.57 10.15
N ARG A 67 -10.69 -0.50 9.64
CA ARG A 67 -10.19 -0.53 8.25
C ARG A 67 -11.32 -0.49 7.23
N GLU A 68 -12.43 -1.15 7.50
CA GLU A 68 -13.61 -1.12 6.64
C GLU A 68 -14.24 0.28 6.60
N GLU A 69 -14.36 0.95 7.75
CA GLU A 69 -14.86 2.33 7.83
C GLU A 69 -13.94 3.31 7.09
N HIS A 70 -12.63 3.23 7.29
CA HIS A 70 -11.67 4.03 6.53
C HIS A 70 -11.76 3.78 5.02
N ALA A 71 -11.94 2.53 4.59
CA ALA A 71 -12.10 2.19 3.19
C ALA A 71 -13.41 2.75 2.60
N LYS A 72 -14.52 2.72 3.35
CA LYS A 72 -15.80 3.33 2.94
C LYS A 72 -15.66 4.85 2.79
N GLN A 73 -15.00 5.52 3.75
CA GLN A 73 -14.75 6.95 3.69
C GLN A 73 -13.87 7.34 2.51
N ALA A 74 -12.80 6.57 2.24
CA ALA A 74 -11.93 6.80 1.09
C ALA A 74 -12.69 6.68 -0.25
N ARG A 75 -13.51 5.63 -0.41
CA ARG A 75 -14.36 5.45 -1.60
C ARG A 75 -15.37 6.60 -1.77
N ALA A 76 -15.97 7.08 -0.68
CA ALA A 76 -16.89 8.21 -0.71
C ALA A 76 -16.18 9.51 -1.13
N ALA A 77 -14.99 9.76 -0.61
CA ALA A 77 -14.18 10.92 -0.98
C ALA A 77 -13.75 10.89 -2.46
N GLU A 78 -13.32 9.74 -2.97
CA GLU A 78 -13.00 9.55 -4.39
C GLU A 78 -14.22 9.75 -5.29
N ALA A 79 -15.39 9.24 -4.90
CA ALA A 79 -16.63 9.42 -5.64
C ALA A 79 -17.04 10.91 -5.71
N GLN A 80 -16.90 11.64 -4.60
CA GLN A 80 -17.14 13.09 -4.56
C GLN A 80 -16.14 13.84 -5.45
N GLN A 81 -14.85 13.49 -5.40
CA GLN A 81 -13.84 14.11 -6.24
C GLN A 81 -14.08 13.83 -7.73
N ARG A 82 -14.53 12.62 -8.09
CA ARG A 82 -14.92 12.26 -9.46
C ARG A 82 -16.11 13.09 -9.93
N LYS A 83 -17.15 13.23 -9.10
CA LYS A 83 -18.32 14.05 -9.43
C LYS A 83 -17.94 15.52 -9.64
N ALA A 84 -17.09 16.07 -8.76
CA ALA A 84 -16.59 17.44 -8.91
C ALA A 84 -15.77 17.63 -10.20
N ARG A 85 -14.90 16.68 -10.55
CA ARG A 85 -14.14 16.70 -11.82
C ARG A 85 -15.04 16.60 -13.05
N GLN A 86 -16.09 15.77 -13.00
CA GLN A 86 -17.05 15.66 -14.08
C GLN A 86 -17.84 16.96 -14.28
N MET A 87 -18.30 17.59 -13.19
CA MET A 87 -18.97 18.88 -13.26
C MET A 87 -18.04 19.97 -13.81
N ALA A 88 -16.80 20.06 -13.32
CA ALA A 88 -15.82 21.01 -13.83
C ALA A 88 -15.52 20.79 -15.34
N ALA A 89 -15.42 19.52 -15.78
CA ALA A 89 -15.23 19.18 -17.17
C ALA A 89 -16.45 19.51 -18.04
N ALA A 90 -17.67 19.33 -17.53
CA ALA A 90 -18.90 19.72 -18.21
C ALA A 90 -18.97 21.25 -18.37
N THR A 91 -18.74 22.01 -17.29
CA THR A 91 -18.69 23.47 -17.33
C THR A 91 -17.62 23.98 -18.29
N ALA A 92 -16.43 23.36 -18.32
CA ALA A 92 -15.38 23.74 -19.25
C ALA A 92 -15.72 23.41 -20.72
N ARG A 93 -16.50 22.34 -20.96
CA ARG A 93 -17.01 22.01 -22.30
C ARG A 93 -18.05 23.02 -22.75
N ASP A 94 -18.98 23.40 -21.88
CA ASP A 94 -20.02 24.40 -22.20
C ASP A 94 -19.38 25.76 -22.49
N GLN A 95 -18.42 26.20 -21.66
CA GLN A 95 -17.67 27.44 -21.91
C GLN A 95 -16.84 27.40 -23.21
N ARG A 96 -16.36 26.22 -23.62
CA ARG A 96 -15.62 26.03 -24.88
C ARG A 96 -16.56 25.92 -26.10
N ALA A 97 -17.80 25.48 -25.91
CA ALA A 97 -18.82 25.48 -26.94
C ALA A 97 -19.37 26.91 -27.17
N GLU A 98 -19.51 27.72 -26.12
CA GLU A 98 -19.93 29.12 -26.21
C GLU A 98 -18.84 30.04 -26.79
N ARG A 99 -17.55 29.77 -26.48
CA ARG A 99 -16.43 30.40 -27.18
C ARG A 99 -16.14 29.63 -28.46
N GLY A 100 -16.90 29.88 -29.52
CA GLY A 100 -16.59 29.39 -30.86
C GLY A 100 -15.14 29.73 -31.25
N SER A 101 -14.21 28.80 -31.01
CA SER A 101 -12.81 28.97 -31.38
C SER A 101 -12.58 28.20 -32.67
N ALA A 102 -12.35 28.94 -33.75
CA ALA A 102 -11.54 28.43 -34.85
C ALA A 102 -10.30 27.72 -34.27
N PRO A 103 -9.87 26.57 -34.81
CA PRO A 103 -8.78 25.82 -34.22
C PRO A 103 -7.54 26.70 -34.24
N ALA A 104 -7.10 27.16 -33.08
CA ALA A 104 -5.75 27.66 -32.92
C ALA A 104 -4.84 26.47 -33.22
N THR A 105 -4.28 26.43 -34.42
CA THR A 105 -3.22 25.50 -34.81
C THR A 105 -2.05 25.78 -33.88
N ARG A 106 -2.03 25.11 -32.73
CA ARG A 106 -0.87 25.10 -31.85
C ARG A 106 0.19 24.34 -32.63
N GLN A 107 1.05 25.06 -33.33
CA GLN A 107 2.27 24.51 -33.93
C GLN A 107 3.03 23.84 -32.79
N ILE A 108 2.95 22.51 -32.73
CA ILE A 108 3.82 21.73 -31.88
C ILE A 108 5.20 21.87 -32.51
N LYS A 109 6.17 22.33 -31.70
CA LYS A 109 7.56 22.41 -32.12
C LYS A 109 7.95 21.03 -32.67
N ALA A 110 8.30 20.97 -33.96
CA ALA A 110 8.78 19.75 -34.56
C ALA A 110 10.11 19.39 -33.91
N GLU A 111 10.16 18.25 -33.22
CA GLU A 111 11.41 17.65 -32.78
C GLU A 111 11.95 16.82 -33.96
N PRO A 112 13.25 16.89 -34.31
CA PRO A 112 13.82 16.07 -35.37
C PRO A 112 13.48 14.59 -35.19
N GLY A 113 13.05 13.93 -36.27
CA GLY A 113 12.66 12.52 -36.21
C GLY A 113 11.31 12.23 -35.54
N LEU A 114 10.57 13.24 -35.08
CA LEU A 114 9.24 13.06 -34.49
C LEU A 114 8.19 13.84 -35.27
N THR A 115 7.12 13.16 -35.66
CA THR A 115 5.95 13.82 -36.27
C THR A 115 4.70 13.52 -35.45
N TYR A 116 3.83 14.51 -35.35
CA TYR A 116 2.55 14.40 -34.66
C TYR A 116 1.41 14.73 -35.62
N THR A 117 0.37 13.90 -35.62
CA THR A 117 -0.89 14.18 -36.31
C THR A 117 -2.09 13.99 -35.39
N ASN A 118 -3.16 14.74 -35.68
CA ASN A 118 -4.46 14.58 -35.05
C ASN A 118 -5.49 14.26 -36.12
N ASP A 119 -5.80 12.99 -36.28
CA ASP A 119 -6.79 12.56 -37.27
C ASP A 119 -8.18 12.59 -36.62
N ARG A 120 -9.03 13.51 -37.07
CA ARG A 120 -10.40 13.64 -36.61
C ARG A 120 -11.33 12.99 -37.61
N ILE A 121 -12.06 11.98 -37.16
CA ILE A 121 -13.08 11.32 -37.96
C ILE A 121 -14.40 11.95 -37.52
N ALA A 122 -15.02 12.75 -38.39
CA ALA A 122 -16.25 13.46 -38.00
C ALA A 122 -17.48 12.52 -37.98
N SER A 123 -17.46 11.46 -38.79
CA SER A 123 -18.56 10.49 -38.93
C SER A 123 -18.72 9.58 -37.71
N VAL A 124 -17.63 9.26 -37.02
CA VAL A 124 -17.60 8.62 -35.70
C VAL A 124 -16.79 9.56 -34.81
N PRO A 125 -17.36 10.25 -33.80
CA PRO A 125 -16.77 11.44 -33.16
C PRO A 125 -15.47 11.12 -32.40
N TRP A 126 -14.41 10.86 -33.15
CA TRP A 126 -13.14 10.29 -32.74
C TRP A 126 -12.04 11.31 -33.03
N SER A 127 -11.10 11.37 -32.10
CA SER A 127 -9.88 12.16 -32.21
C SER A 127 -8.71 11.22 -31.97
N LEU A 128 -8.01 10.85 -33.03
CA LEU A 128 -6.85 9.98 -32.99
C LEU A 128 -5.59 10.85 -32.87
N HIS A 129 -4.75 10.59 -31.87
CA HIS A 129 -3.50 11.30 -31.66
C HIS A 129 -2.36 10.35 -32.01
N VAL A 130 -1.64 10.63 -33.09
CA VAL A 130 -0.59 9.74 -33.61
C VAL A 130 0.75 10.46 -33.48
N VAL A 131 1.71 9.79 -32.85
CA VAL A 131 3.12 10.19 -32.83
C VAL A 131 3.89 9.15 -33.62
N LYS A 132 4.62 9.59 -34.67
CA LYS A 132 5.53 8.74 -35.43
C LYS A 132 6.96 9.13 -35.09
N ILE A 133 7.79 8.12 -34.84
CA ILE A 133 9.18 8.26 -34.44
C ILE A 133 10.06 7.60 -35.52
N ASP A 134 11.02 8.35 -36.03
CA ASP A 134 12.07 7.84 -36.91
C ASP A 134 13.10 7.08 -36.07
N ARG A 135 13.06 5.74 -36.16
CA ARG A 135 13.95 4.84 -35.41
C ARG A 135 15.41 4.86 -35.90
N SER A 136 15.71 5.54 -37.02
CA SER A 136 17.10 5.78 -37.44
C SER A 136 17.79 6.81 -36.54
N GLN A 137 17.02 7.70 -35.89
CA GLN A 137 17.51 8.67 -34.92
C GLN A 137 17.85 7.98 -33.59
N LYS A 138 19.14 7.97 -33.24
CA LYS A 138 19.66 7.23 -32.07
C LYS A 138 19.52 7.97 -30.75
N ASP A 139 19.17 9.25 -30.79
CA ASP A 139 18.85 10.10 -29.66
C ASP A 139 17.37 10.04 -29.26
N LEU A 140 16.53 9.34 -30.04
CA LEU A 140 15.13 9.07 -29.71
C LEU A 140 14.98 7.67 -29.10
N LEU A 141 14.60 7.62 -27.83
CA LEU A 141 14.46 6.38 -27.06
C LEU A 141 13.04 6.23 -26.50
N LEU A 142 12.62 4.98 -26.33
CA LEU A 142 11.42 4.65 -25.58
C LEU A 142 11.82 4.28 -24.16
N TYR A 143 11.14 4.90 -23.19
CA TYR A 143 11.39 4.70 -21.78
C TYR A 143 10.08 4.31 -21.09
N SER A 144 10.10 3.18 -20.38
CA SER A 144 8.99 2.78 -19.51
C SER A 144 9.11 3.53 -18.19
N ALA A 145 8.03 4.20 -17.77
CA ALA A 145 7.95 4.91 -16.51
C ALA A 145 6.89 4.28 -15.61
N HIS A 146 7.13 4.33 -14.30
CA HIS A 146 6.16 3.93 -13.27
C HIS A 146 5.96 5.06 -12.26
N ALA A 147 4.97 4.93 -11.38
CA ALA A 147 4.69 5.90 -10.34
C ALA A 147 5.83 5.95 -9.29
N ARG A 148 6.87 6.77 -9.60
CA ARG A 148 8.01 7.20 -8.75
C ARG A 148 8.31 6.31 -7.53
N ASP A 149 9.23 5.37 -7.72
CA ASP A 149 9.84 4.55 -6.65
C ASP A 149 8.84 3.78 -5.78
N LYS A 150 7.61 3.59 -6.28
CA LYS A 150 6.60 2.77 -5.66
C LYS A 150 6.19 1.69 -6.63
N VAL A 151 6.36 0.44 -6.24
CA VAL A 151 5.76 -0.71 -6.92
C VAL A 151 4.24 -0.54 -7.02
N LEU A 152 3.65 0.14 -6.03
CA LEU A 152 2.21 0.43 -5.93
C LEU A 152 1.96 1.94 -6.02
N GLY A 153 1.35 2.40 -7.11
CA GLY A 153 0.91 3.79 -7.21
C GLY A 153 0.31 4.16 -8.56
N VAL A 154 -0.60 5.15 -8.53
CA VAL A 154 -1.17 5.78 -9.73
C VAL A 154 -0.78 7.24 -9.74
N SER A 155 -0.23 7.73 -10.84
CA SER A 155 0.14 9.14 -11.02
C SER A 155 -0.30 9.65 -12.40
N LEU A 156 -0.37 10.97 -12.57
CA LEU A 156 -0.67 11.53 -13.89
C LEU A 156 0.50 11.26 -14.84
N LEU A 157 0.19 11.00 -16.11
CA LEU A 157 1.19 10.82 -17.17
C LEU A 157 2.16 12.00 -17.26
N ALA A 158 1.66 13.23 -17.05
CA ALA A 158 2.49 14.42 -17.03
C ALA A 158 3.47 14.47 -15.85
N ASP A 159 3.10 13.90 -14.69
CA ASP A 159 4.01 13.78 -13.54
C ASP A 159 5.09 12.73 -13.79
N GLN A 160 4.73 11.60 -14.44
CA GLN A 160 5.68 10.56 -14.83
C GLN A 160 6.68 11.09 -15.86
N ALA A 161 6.20 11.77 -16.90
CA ALA A 161 7.05 12.39 -17.92
C ALA A 161 8.01 13.43 -17.32
N ARG A 162 7.57 14.23 -16.34
CA ARG A 162 8.42 15.16 -15.59
C ARG A 162 9.38 14.48 -14.62
N GLY A 163 9.11 13.23 -14.25
CA GLY A 163 9.91 12.45 -13.32
C GLY A 163 11.03 11.64 -13.98
N ILE A 164 11.13 11.62 -15.31
CA ILE A 164 12.21 10.91 -16.00
C ILE A 164 13.56 11.50 -15.56
N PRO A 165 14.54 10.66 -15.16
CA PRO A 165 15.86 11.13 -14.78
C PRO A 165 16.54 11.88 -15.93
N ARG A 166 17.24 12.97 -15.62
CA ARG A 166 17.85 13.83 -16.66
C ARG A 166 18.94 13.10 -17.45
N GLU A 167 19.60 12.16 -16.80
CA GLU A 167 20.61 11.26 -17.37
C GLU A 167 20.03 10.28 -18.39
N VAL A 168 18.74 9.95 -18.30
CA VAL A 168 18.01 9.18 -19.33
C VAL A 168 17.63 10.11 -20.48
N GLY A 169 17.17 11.33 -20.17
CA GLY A 169 16.88 12.36 -21.15
C GLY A 169 15.67 13.21 -20.78
N ARG A 170 15.02 13.78 -21.81
CA ARG A 170 13.80 14.59 -21.67
C ARG A 170 12.63 13.90 -22.35
N ALA A 171 11.53 13.70 -21.64
CA ALA A 171 10.27 13.33 -22.28
C ALA A 171 9.83 14.39 -23.29
N ILE A 172 9.68 13.98 -24.55
CA ILE A 172 9.14 14.81 -25.65
C ILE A 172 7.71 14.43 -26.03
N ALA A 173 7.32 13.18 -25.74
CA ALA A 173 5.97 12.66 -25.87
C ALA A 173 5.77 11.55 -24.83
N ALA A 174 4.52 11.29 -24.44
CA ALA A 174 4.19 10.20 -23.54
C ALA A 174 2.78 9.68 -23.86
N ILE A 175 2.56 8.38 -23.67
CA ILE A 175 1.25 7.72 -23.71
C ILE A 175 1.10 6.86 -22.46
N ASN A 176 -0.14 6.57 -22.07
CA ASN A 176 -0.36 5.56 -21.03
C ASN A 176 0.07 4.18 -21.56
N GLY A 177 0.66 3.38 -20.68
CA GLY A 177 1.09 2.01 -20.98
C GLY A 177 0.03 0.98 -20.60
N ASP A 178 0.48 -0.09 -19.95
CA ASP A 178 -0.28 -1.29 -19.66
C ASP A 178 -1.40 -1.12 -18.61
N PHE A 179 -2.15 -2.18 -18.40
CA PHE A 179 -3.14 -2.31 -17.34
C PHE A 179 -2.48 -2.35 -15.97
N TYR A 180 -3.26 -1.95 -14.97
CA TYR A 180 -2.85 -1.96 -13.57
C TYR A 180 -4.06 -2.24 -12.68
N VAL A 181 -3.81 -2.73 -11.47
CA VAL A 181 -4.83 -2.96 -10.45
C VAL A 181 -5.39 -1.61 -9.97
N ARG A 182 -6.72 -1.45 -9.96
CA ARG A 182 -7.38 -0.22 -9.47
C ARG A 182 -8.26 -0.45 -8.24
N ASP A 183 -9.05 -1.51 -8.25
CA ASP A 183 -10.15 -1.65 -7.30
C ASP A 183 -9.73 -2.28 -5.95
N ASN A 184 -8.44 -2.59 -5.80
CA ASN A 184 -7.85 -3.03 -4.54
C ASN A 184 -7.00 -1.91 -3.95
N ALA A 185 -7.49 -1.26 -2.90
CA ALA A 185 -6.79 -0.14 -2.24
C ALA A 185 -5.38 -0.52 -1.74
N SER A 186 -5.14 -1.79 -1.42
CA SER A 186 -3.82 -2.24 -0.95
C SER A 186 -2.81 -2.44 -2.08
N TYR A 187 -3.29 -2.60 -3.32
CA TYR A 187 -2.45 -2.88 -4.51
C TYR A 187 -2.77 -1.92 -5.66
N ALA A 188 -3.33 -0.75 -5.37
CA ALA A 188 -3.69 0.21 -6.41
C ALA A 188 -2.42 0.71 -7.14
N GLY A 189 -2.41 0.55 -8.46
CA GLY A 189 -1.28 0.88 -9.31
C GLY A 189 -0.31 -0.27 -9.56
N ASP A 190 -0.56 -1.47 -9.04
CA ASP A 190 0.24 -2.65 -9.34
C ASP A 190 0.15 -3.00 -10.85
N PRO A 191 1.26 -3.03 -11.60
CA PRO A 191 1.24 -3.33 -13.03
C PRO A 191 0.78 -4.75 -13.33
N ARG A 192 -0.05 -4.89 -14.36
CA ARG A 192 -0.35 -6.19 -14.98
C ARG A 192 0.51 -6.33 -16.22
N GLY A 193 1.09 -7.50 -16.42
CA GLY A 193 2.06 -7.76 -17.48
C GLY A 193 3.49 -7.43 -17.10
N LEU A 194 4.42 -7.87 -17.97
CA LEU A 194 5.85 -7.69 -17.74
C LEU A 194 6.20 -6.21 -17.69
N GLN A 195 6.81 -5.80 -16.59
CA GLN A 195 7.41 -4.48 -16.50
C GLN A 195 8.84 -4.58 -15.97
N ILE A 196 9.77 -4.07 -16.77
CA ILE A 196 11.18 -3.91 -16.40
C ILE A 196 11.52 -2.43 -16.52
N ILE A 197 12.07 -1.84 -15.46
CA ILE A 197 12.46 -0.42 -15.44
C ILE A 197 13.89 -0.36 -14.90
N ASN A 198 14.79 0.29 -15.66
CA ASN A 198 16.20 0.45 -15.28
C ASN A 198 16.90 -0.88 -14.90
N GLY A 199 16.52 -1.97 -15.55
CA GLY A 199 17.04 -3.31 -15.29
C GLY A 199 16.39 -4.03 -14.09
N GLU A 200 15.49 -3.39 -13.37
CA GLU A 200 14.72 -4.00 -12.28
C GLU A 200 13.42 -4.60 -12.82
N LEU A 201 13.17 -5.88 -12.48
CA LEU A 201 11.91 -6.55 -12.78
C LEU A 201 10.86 -6.12 -11.74
N ILE A 202 9.86 -5.36 -12.19
CA ILE A 202 8.81 -4.78 -11.34
C ILE A 202 7.56 -5.67 -11.32
N SER A 203 7.17 -6.25 -12.46
CA SER A 203 6.00 -7.14 -12.56
C SER A 203 6.26 -8.30 -13.50
N ALA A 204 5.70 -9.46 -13.15
CA ALA A 204 5.84 -10.71 -13.90
C ALA A 204 5.07 -10.65 -15.24
N PRO A 205 5.53 -11.39 -16.27
CA PRO A 205 4.75 -11.54 -17.48
C PRO A 205 3.46 -12.33 -17.21
N ASP A 206 2.31 -11.76 -17.58
CA ASP A 206 1.00 -12.43 -17.55
C ASP A 206 0.27 -12.39 -18.91
N THR A 207 0.85 -11.71 -19.92
CA THR A 207 0.24 -11.45 -21.24
C THR A 207 1.30 -11.07 -22.29
N VAL A 208 0.84 -10.68 -23.49
CA VAL A 208 1.64 -10.14 -24.59
C VAL A 208 2.40 -8.89 -24.15
N CYS A 209 3.70 -8.85 -24.46
CA CYS A 209 4.60 -7.77 -24.08
C CYS A 209 5.15 -7.07 -25.32
N VAL A 210 5.52 -5.80 -25.16
CA VAL A 210 6.33 -5.05 -26.12
C VAL A 210 7.74 -4.84 -25.54
N TRP A 211 8.77 -5.16 -26.32
CA TRP A 211 10.14 -4.84 -25.95
C TRP A 211 10.97 -4.49 -27.18
N PHE A 212 12.15 -3.93 -26.94
CA PHE A 212 13.10 -3.56 -27.98
C PHE A 212 14.40 -4.33 -27.78
N GLU A 213 14.92 -4.93 -28.84
CA GLU A 213 16.26 -5.50 -28.86
C GLU A 213 17.34 -4.42 -28.71
N THR A 214 18.59 -4.83 -28.47
CA THR A 214 19.75 -3.93 -28.36
C THR A 214 20.01 -3.11 -29.62
N ASN A 215 19.60 -3.59 -30.79
CA ASN A 215 19.65 -2.87 -32.08
C ASN A 215 18.45 -1.90 -32.26
N GLY A 216 17.50 -1.89 -31.31
CA GLY A 216 16.29 -1.08 -31.31
C GLY A 216 15.10 -1.70 -32.05
N ASN A 217 15.14 -2.98 -32.44
CA ASN A 217 14.03 -3.68 -33.11
C ASN A 217 12.90 -4.00 -32.13
N PRO A 218 11.64 -3.60 -32.44
CA PRO A 218 10.49 -3.89 -31.60
C PRO A 218 10.04 -5.32 -31.76
N HIS A 219 9.58 -5.89 -30.67
CA HIS A 219 8.89 -7.17 -30.62
C HIS A 219 7.53 -6.99 -29.94
N LEU A 220 6.58 -7.82 -30.35
CA LEU A 220 5.26 -7.95 -29.75
C LEU A 220 4.94 -9.44 -29.69
N ALA A 221 5.08 -10.05 -28.52
CA ALA A 221 4.81 -11.47 -28.33
C ALA A 221 4.61 -11.80 -26.84
N GLU A 222 4.12 -13.00 -26.57
CA GLU A 222 4.06 -13.53 -25.21
C GLU A 222 5.47 -13.81 -24.67
N VAL A 223 5.72 -13.37 -23.44
CA VAL A 223 6.93 -13.68 -22.67
C VAL A 223 6.51 -14.58 -21.52
N LYS A 224 7.32 -15.59 -21.18
CA LYS A 224 7.06 -16.48 -20.04
C LYS A 224 8.14 -16.30 -18.97
N GLY A 225 7.71 -16.18 -17.72
CA GLY A 225 8.64 -16.15 -16.58
C GLY A 225 9.04 -17.58 -16.17
N ASP A 226 10.33 -17.80 -15.92
CA ASP A 226 10.86 -19.03 -15.29
C ASP A 226 11.49 -18.69 -13.93
N PHE A 227 10.70 -18.09 -13.04
CA PHE A 227 11.17 -17.64 -11.74
C PHE A 227 11.34 -18.81 -10.78
N ASN A 228 12.58 -19.04 -10.34
CA ASN A 228 12.91 -20.12 -9.42
C ASN A 228 13.92 -19.68 -8.37
N VAL A 229 13.71 -20.11 -7.14
CA VAL A 229 14.76 -20.14 -6.11
C VAL A 229 15.57 -21.40 -6.31
N THR A 230 16.90 -21.27 -6.44
CA THR A 230 17.82 -22.41 -6.42
C THR A 230 18.45 -22.51 -5.03
N TRP A 231 18.18 -23.61 -4.34
CA TRP A 231 18.69 -23.88 -2.99
C TRP A 231 20.13 -24.44 -3.04
N PRO A 232 20.90 -24.41 -1.93
CA PRO A 232 22.27 -24.93 -1.90
C PRO A 232 22.39 -26.43 -2.25
N ASP A 233 21.33 -27.21 -2.06
CA ASP A 233 21.24 -28.64 -2.42
C ASP A 233 20.90 -28.87 -3.91
N GLY A 234 20.79 -27.81 -4.71
CA GLY A 234 20.44 -27.86 -6.13
C GLY A 234 18.94 -27.96 -6.40
N ARG A 235 18.09 -28.04 -5.37
CA ARG A 235 16.63 -28.04 -5.54
C ARG A 235 16.17 -26.70 -6.11
N ARG A 236 15.20 -26.73 -7.02
CA ARG A 236 14.52 -25.54 -7.56
C ARG A 236 13.11 -25.44 -6.99
N THR A 237 12.69 -24.23 -6.60
CA THR A 237 11.31 -23.95 -6.16
C THR A 237 10.76 -22.77 -6.95
N PRO A 238 9.66 -22.93 -7.70
CA PRO A 238 9.08 -21.84 -8.45
C PRO A 238 8.47 -20.79 -7.50
N PHE A 239 8.45 -19.53 -7.94
CA PHE A 239 7.77 -18.44 -7.24
C PHE A 239 7.15 -17.44 -8.22
N GLY A 240 6.20 -16.64 -7.75
CA GLY A 240 5.62 -15.51 -8.51
C GLY A 240 6.20 -14.17 -8.05
N LEU A 241 6.08 -13.14 -8.88
CA LEU A 241 6.48 -11.78 -8.53
C LEU A 241 5.28 -10.84 -8.59
N ASN A 242 4.95 -10.23 -7.46
CA ASN A 242 3.89 -9.23 -7.31
C ASN A 242 2.51 -9.67 -7.85
N GLN A 243 2.21 -10.97 -7.85
CA GLN A 243 0.92 -11.57 -8.23
C GLN A 243 0.61 -12.82 -7.40
#